data_AF-A0AAJ2VPR8-F1
#
_entry.id   AF-A0AAJ2VPR8-F1
#
_cell.length_a   1.000
_cell.length_b   1.000
_cell.length_c   1.000
_cell.angle_alpha   90.00
_cell.angle_beta   90.00
_cell.angle_gamma   90.00
#
_symmetry.space_group_name_H-M   'P 1'
#
loop_
_entity.id
_entity.type
_entity.pdbx_description
1 polymer ?
#
loop_
_entity_poly.entity_id
_entity_poly.type
_entity_poly.pdbx_seq_one_letter_code
_entity_poly.pdbx_strand_id
1 'polypeptide(L)'
;MATLPYNLLYQSFLLQQQWWYNATIGLRGLSPHHEQAVEFGARQWLDVLSPSNYLLTNPVVIRKTLNNGGANLLYGIQHWWEDIQNHTLGKKPEGSENFVVGRDLAVTPGKVVYLNHLIELIQYSPATDKVHSMPLLIVPAWFMVACVASMASMASMAS
;
A
#
# COMPACT_ATOMS: atom_id res chain seq x y z
N MET A 1 19.27 -3.73 -19.52
CA MET A 1 20.65 -3.39 -19.14
C MET A 1 20.63 -2.05 -18.42
N ALA A 2 20.84 -2.04 -17.09
CA ALA A 2 20.97 -0.80 -16.33
C ALA A 2 22.29 -0.10 -16.75
N THR A 3 22.21 1.18 -17.09
CA THR A 3 23.36 1.99 -17.55
C THR A 3 24.29 2.33 -16.38
N LEU A 4 25.58 2.48 -16.69
CA LEU A 4 26.69 2.46 -15.72
C LEU A 4 26.70 3.53 -14.59
N PRO A 5 25.95 4.65 -14.58
CA PRO A 5 25.89 5.49 -13.36
C PRO A 5 24.86 4.98 -12.32
N TYR A 6 23.77 4.36 -12.75
CA TYR A 6 22.69 3.95 -11.83
C TYR A 6 23.05 2.69 -11.04
N ASN A 7 23.71 1.74 -11.70
CA ASN A 7 24.13 0.51 -11.04
C ASN A 7 25.12 0.81 -9.90
N LEU A 8 26.00 1.79 -10.05
CA LEU A 8 26.93 2.22 -9.01
C LEU A 8 26.22 2.86 -7.81
N LEU A 9 25.22 3.72 -8.04
CA LEU A 9 24.41 4.33 -6.97
C LEU A 9 23.57 3.30 -6.23
N TYR A 10 22.99 2.35 -6.96
CA TYR A 10 22.22 1.26 -6.37
C TYR A 10 23.11 0.32 -5.56
N GLN A 11 24.28 -0.06 -6.09
CA GLN A 11 25.24 -0.89 -5.37
C GLN A 11 25.84 -0.17 -4.16
N SER A 12 26.15 1.12 -4.23
CA SER A 12 26.64 1.88 -3.08
C SER A 12 25.60 1.99 -1.98
N PHE A 13 24.32 2.18 -2.34
CA PHE A 13 23.21 2.16 -1.41
C PHE A 13 23.04 0.78 -0.74
N LEU A 14 23.08 -0.32 -1.50
CA LEU A 14 23.02 -1.67 -0.95
C LEU A 14 24.20 -1.97 0.00
N LEU A 15 25.41 -1.52 -0.36
CA LEU A 15 26.59 -1.66 0.51
C LEU A 15 26.46 -0.83 1.78
N GLN A 16 25.85 0.36 1.70
CA GLN A 16 25.57 1.18 2.87
C GLN A 16 24.51 0.53 3.77
N GLN A 17 23.44 -0.03 3.20
CA GLN A 17 22.45 -0.82 3.95
C GLN A 17 23.09 -2.03 4.64
N GLN A 18 23.98 -2.75 3.95
CA GLN A 18 24.71 -3.88 4.53
C GLN A 18 25.67 -3.44 5.66
N TRP A 19 26.34 -2.29 5.50
CA TRP A 19 27.21 -1.75 6.53
C TRP A 19 26.43 -1.33 7.78
N TRP A 20 25.29 -0.65 7.61
CA TRP A 20 24.41 -0.28 8.71
C TRP A 20 23.78 -1.48 9.39
N TYR A 21 23.37 -2.50 8.63
CA TYR A 21 22.90 -3.76 9.18
C TYR A 21 24.00 -4.39 10.05
N ASN A 22 25.22 -4.56 9.52
CA ASN A 22 26.34 -5.12 10.28
C ASN A 22 26.74 -4.28 11.51
N ALA A 23 26.49 -2.97 11.50
CA ALA A 23 26.77 -2.06 12.61
C ALA A 23 25.72 -2.10 13.74
N THR A 24 24.51 -2.59 13.46
CA THR A 24 23.40 -2.65 14.43
C THR A 24 23.18 -4.02 15.05
N ILE A 25 23.77 -5.09 14.50
CA ILE A 25 23.80 -6.44 15.08
C ILE A 25 25.01 -6.63 15.99
N GLY A 26 24.81 -7.20 17.18
CA GLY A 26 25.89 -7.53 18.12
C GLY A 26 26.28 -6.37 19.05
N LEU A 27 25.39 -5.41 19.27
CA LEU A 27 25.58 -4.31 20.22
C LEU A 27 25.65 -4.86 21.65
N ARG A 28 26.88 -4.93 22.19
CA ARG A 28 27.18 -5.47 23.52
C ARG A 28 26.46 -4.65 24.60
N GLY A 29 25.41 -5.21 25.21
CA GLY A 29 24.71 -4.63 26.36
C GLY A 29 23.23 -4.26 26.15
N LEU A 30 22.62 -4.54 24.98
CA LEU A 30 21.18 -4.33 24.75
C LEU A 30 20.38 -5.62 24.93
N SER A 31 19.17 -5.53 25.49
CA SER A 31 18.23 -6.66 25.48
C SER A 31 17.73 -6.93 24.04
N PRO A 32 17.37 -8.17 23.67
CA PRO A 32 16.96 -8.52 22.29
C PRO A 32 15.87 -7.62 21.67
N HIS A 33 14.92 -7.14 22.49
CA HIS A 33 13.85 -6.25 22.04
C HIS A 33 14.34 -4.84 21.65
N HIS A 34 15.37 -4.33 22.32
CA HIS A 34 15.92 -3.00 22.04
C HIS A 34 16.82 -3.02 20.80
N GLU A 35 17.50 -4.13 20.55
CA GLU A 35 18.29 -4.35 19.33
C GLU A 35 17.40 -4.37 18.07
N GLN A 36 16.26 -5.08 18.13
CA GLN A 36 15.30 -5.12 17.02
C GLN A 36 14.65 -3.75 16.72
N ALA A 37 14.37 -2.95 17.75
CA ALA A 37 13.82 -1.61 17.57
C ALA A 37 14.81 -0.65 16.89
N VAL A 38 16.10 -0.73 17.27
CA VAL A 38 17.18 0.06 16.66
C VAL A 38 17.44 -0.39 15.22
N GLU A 39 17.44 -1.70 14.96
CA GLU A 39 17.55 -2.25 13.60
C GLU A 39 16.40 -1.78 12.71
N PHE A 40 15.16 -1.89 13.20
CA PHE A 40 13.97 -1.45 12.47
C PHE A 40 14.03 0.06 12.19
N GLY A 41 14.37 0.87 13.18
CA GLY A 41 14.55 2.31 13.01
C GLY A 41 15.60 2.64 11.95
N ALA A 42 16.78 2.01 12.02
CA ALA A 42 17.85 2.22 11.05
C ALA A 42 17.43 1.86 9.62
N ARG A 43 16.70 0.74 9.43
CA ARG A 43 16.12 0.37 8.13
C ARG A 43 15.14 1.42 7.62
N GLN A 44 14.22 1.88 8.46
CA GLN A 44 13.26 2.93 8.09
C GLN A 44 13.96 4.24 7.68
N TRP A 45 14.99 4.66 8.41
CA TRP A 45 15.78 5.85 8.08
C TRP A 45 16.54 5.71 6.75
N LEU A 46 17.09 4.53 6.47
CA LEU A 46 17.79 4.25 5.21
C LEU A 46 16.82 4.18 4.03
N ASP A 47 15.63 3.63 4.22
CA ASP A 47 14.60 3.59 3.19
C ASP A 47 14.11 4.99 2.82
N VAL A 48 14.08 5.94 3.77
CA VAL A 48 13.79 7.36 3.49
C VAL A 48 14.86 7.97 2.59
N LEU A 49 16.13 7.66 2.82
CA LEU A 49 17.27 8.14 2.03
C LEU A 49 17.47 7.36 0.71
N SER A 50 16.58 6.41 0.41
CA SER A 50 16.70 5.59 -0.80
C SER A 50 16.70 6.47 -2.07
N PRO A 51 17.69 6.31 -2.96
CA PRO A 51 17.75 7.05 -4.23
C PRO A 51 16.56 6.73 -5.15
N SER A 52 15.76 5.71 -4.87
CA SER A 52 14.51 5.45 -5.59
C SER A 52 13.41 6.48 -5.31
N ASN A 53 13.48 7.19 -4.17
CA ASN A 53 12.48 8.18 -3.74
C ASN A 53 12.65 9.55 -4.42
N TYR A 54 13.82 9.82 -4.98
CA TYR A 54 14.11 11.11 -5.61
C TYR A 54 14.02 11.00 -7.13
N LEU A 55 13.25 11.92 -7.74
CA LEU A 55 13.04 12.01 -9.19
C LEU A 55 14.35 12.04 -9.98
N LEU A 56 15.40 12.66 -9.41
CA LEU A 56 16.72 12.84 -10.03
C LEU A 56 17.64 11.62 -9.94
N THR A 57 17.28 10.61 -9.15
CA THR A 57 18.07 9.38 -8.99
C THR A 57 17.26 8.13 -9.35
N ASN A 58 15.97 8.27 -9.62
CA ASN A 58 15.12 7.20 -10.10
C ASN A 58 15.26 7.01 -11.63
N PRO A 59 15.84 5.90 -12.10
CA PRO A 59 16.20 5.70 -13.50
C PRO A 59 14.94 5.42 -14.34
N VAL A 60 13.87 4.94 -13.72
CA VAL A 60 12.58 4.72 -14.38
C VAL A 60 11.97 6.07 -14.73
N VAL A 61 11.98 7.01 -13.78
CA VAL A 61 11.49 8.38 -13.98
C VAL A 61 12.35 9.09 -15.03
N ILE A 62 13.68 9.08 -14.89
CA ILE A 62 14.59 9.73 -15.84
C ILE A 62 14.42 9.17 -17.24
N ARG A 63 14.36 7.83 -17.40
CA ARG A 63 14.16 7.21 -18.70
C ARG A 63 12.81 7.57 -19.31
N LYS A 64 11.74 7.61 -18.49
CA LYS A 64 10.41 8.04 -18.95
C LYS A 64 10.39 9.53 -19.32
N THR A 65 11.10 10.37 -18.57
CA THR A 65 11.28 11.80 -18.87
C THR A 65 12.05 12.00 -20.17
N LEU A 66 13.13 11.26 -20.40
CA LEU A 66 13.88 11.32 -21.67
C LEU A 66 13.05 10.81 -22.85
N ASN A 67 12.37 9.67 -22.71
CA ASN A 67 11.54 9.10 -23.77
C ASN A 67 10.34 9.99 -24.13
N ASN A 68 9.75 10.67 -23.13
CA ASN A 68 8.59 11.53 -23.33
C ASN A 68 8.96 13.02 -23.43
N GLY A 69 10.24 13.37 -23.57
CA GLY A 69 10.71 14.76 -23.68
C GLY A 69 10.32 15.66 -22.50
N GLY A 70 10.12 15.10 -21.30
CA GLY A 70 9.67 15.83 -20.12
C GLY A 70 8.15 15.93 -19.93
N ALA A 71 7.35 15.44 -20.88
CA ALA A 71 5.89 15.51 -20.79
C ALA A 71 5.32 14.79 -19.55
N ASN A 72 5.97 13.72 -19.08
CA ASN A 72 5.56 13.01 -17.86
C ASN A 72 5.60 13.90 -16.60
N LEU A 73 6.54 14.84 -16.51
CA LEU A 73 6.66 15.77 -15.38
C LEU A 73 5.60 16.87 -15.49
N LEU A 74 5.33 17.36 -16.70
CA LEU A 74 4.27 18.34 -16.95
C LEU A 74 2.90 17.79 -16.58
N TYR A 75 2.56 16.58 -17.03
CA TYR A 75 1.32 15.91 -16.62
C TYR A 75 1.30 15.64 -15.11
N GLY A 76 2.43 15.26 -14.52
CA GLY A 76 2.54 15.06 -13.07
C GLY A 76 2.27 16.34 -12.27
N ILE A 77 2.81 17.48 -12.70
CA ILE A 77 2.56 18.79 -12.07
C ILE A 77 1.11 19.22 -12.27
N GLN A 78 0.53 18.98 -13.45
CA GLN A 78 -0.87 19.27 -13.72
C GLN A 78 -1.78 18.47 -12.77
N HIS A 79 -1.57 17.15 -12.64
CA HIS A 79 -2.36 16.33 -11.72
C HIS A 79 -2.14 16.74 -10.26
N TRP A 80 -0.92 17.05 -9.86
CA TRP A 80 -0.64 17.53 -8.51
C TRP A 80 -1.36 18.85 -8.20
N TRP A 81 -1.43 19.77 -9.18
CA TRP A 81 -2.16 21.02 -9.06
C TRP A 81 -3.68 20.80 -8.98
N GLU A 82 -4.22 19.92 -9.83
CA GLU A 82 -5.62 19.49 -9.81
C GLU A 82 -5.98 18.86 -8.45
N ASP A 83 -5.13 18.01 -7.90
CA ASP A 83 -5.31 17.38 -6.58
C ASP A 83 -5.31 18.41 -5.44
N ILE A 84 -4.41 19.40 -5.47
CA ILE A 84 -4.39 20.49 -4.47
C ILE A 84 -5.68 21.31 -4.56
N GLN A 85 -6.11 21.68 -5.77
CA GLN A 85 -7.34 22.43 -5.97
C GLN A 85 -8.56 21.62 -5.50
N ASN A 86 -8.63 20.34 -5.83
CA ASN A 86 -9.73 19.48 -5.44
C ASN A 86 -9.76 19.27 -3.92
N HIS A 87 -8.61 19.02 -3.29
CA HIS A 87 -8.50 18.86 -1.84
C HIS A 87 -8.86 20.14 -1.07
N THR A 88 -8.42 21.32 -1.54
CA THR A 88 -8.77 22.61 -0.92
C THR A 88 -10.23 22.98 -1.09
N LEU A 89 -10.87 22.54 -2.18
CA LEU A 89 -12.30 22.72 -2.44
C LEU A 89 -13.17 21.61 -1.81
N GLY A 90 -12.58 20.65 -1.08
CA GLY A 90 -13.28 19.51 -0.50
C GLY A 90 -13.91 18.57 -1.54
N LYS A 91 -13.48 18.66 -2.80
CA LYS A 91 -13.92 17.77 -3.87
C LYS A 91 -13.25 16.41 -3.68
N LYS A 92 -14.06 15.36 -3.80
CA LYS A 92 -13.54 13.99 -3.79
C LYS A 92 -12.80 13.72 -5.11
N PRO A 93 -11.87 12.74 -5.14
CA PRO A 93 -11.18 12.35 -6.36
C PRO A 93 -12.18 12.04 -7.49
N GLU A 94 -11.85 12.41 -8.72
CA GLU A 94 -12.70 12.15 -9.88
C GLU A 94 -13.00 10.65 -10.00
N GLY A 95 -14.27 10.30 -10.23
CA GLY A 95 -14.75 8.92 -10.31
C GLY A 95 -15.09 8.29 -8.97
N SER A 96 -14.78 8.91 -7.82
CA SER A 96 -15.21 8.42 -6.51
C SER A 96 -16.73 8.50 -6.31
N GLU A 97 -17.40 9.43 -7.01
CA GLU A 97 -18.84 9.55 -7.10
C GLU A 97 -19.52 8.34 -7.77
N ASN A 98 -18.78 7.58 -8.57
CA ASN A 98 -19.28 6.36 -9.22
C ASN A 98 -19.24 5.13 -8.30
N PHE A 99 -18.61 5.24 -7.12
CA PHE A 99 -18.42 4.13 -6.20
C PHE A 99 -19.10 4.42 -4.86
N VAL A 100 -20.40 4.10 -4.78
CA VAL A 100 -21.19 4.25 -3.56
C VAL A 100 -21.18 2.94 -2.77
N VAL A 101 -20.72 2.99 -1.52
CA VAL A 101 -20.79 1.84 -0.60
C VAL A 101 -22.25 1.44 -0.37
N GLY A 102 -22.54 0.16 -0.55
CA GLY A 102 -23.89 -0.42 -0.52
C GLY A 102 -24.61 -0.45 -1.87
N ARG A 103 -24.13 0.26 -2.91
CA ARG A 103 -24.68 0.21 -4.28
C ARG A 103 -23.71 -0.36 -5.30
N ASP A 104 -22.47 0.14 -5.30
CA ASP A 104 -21.42 -0.23 -6.25
C ASP A 104 -20.28 -0.99 -5.56
N LEU A 105 -20.13 -0.81 -4.24
CA LEU A 105 -19.13 -1.46 -3.39
C LEU A 105 -19.80 -2.16 -2.20
N ALA A 106 -19.28 -3.32 -1.75
CA ALA A 106 -19.84 -4.13 -0.65
C ALA A 106 -21.35 -4.45 -0.82
N VAL A 107 -21.73 -4.89 -2.02
CA VAL A 107 -23.12 -5.18 -2.38
C VAL A 107 -23.58 -6.61 -2.03
N THR A 108 -22.68 -7.42 -1.47
CA THR A 108 -22.99 -8.81 -1.13
C THR A 108 -24.13 -8.84 -0.10
N PRO A 109 -25.29 -9.46 -0.42
CA PRO A 109 -26.43 -9.47 0.48
C PRO A 109 -26.04 -10.12 1.81
N GLY A 110 -26.23 -9.41 2.92
CA GLY A 110 -25.88 -9.88 4.25
C GLY A 110 -26.53 -9.05 5.33
N LYS A 111 -26.54 -9.57 6.55
CA LYS A 111 -27.14 -8.94 7.73
C LYS A 111 -26.14 -8.87 8.86
N VAL A 112 -26.09 -7.74 9.56
CA VAL A 112 -25.36 -7.62 10.83
C VAL A 112 -26.06 -8.46 11.88
N VAL A 113 -25.38 -9.50 12.38
CA VAL A 113 -25.90 -10.43 13.39
C VAL A 113 -25.37 -10.14 14.79
N TYR A 114 -24.26 -9.42 14.89
CA TYR A 114 -23.68 -8.99 16.15
C TYR A 114 -22.95 -7.66 15.97
N LEU A 115 -23.05 -6.77 16.95
CA LEU A 115 -22.45 -5.43 16.93
C LEU A 115 -21.97 -5.06 18.32
N ASN A 116 -20.75 -4.54 18.41
CA ASN A 116 -20.21 -3.95 19.63
C ASN A 116 -19.35 -2.71 19.30
N HIS A 117 -18.66 -2.15 20.30
CA HIS A 117 -17.85 -0.95 20.15
C HIS A 117 -16.55 -1.13 19.32
N LEU A 118 -16.19 -2.36 18.96
CA LEU A 118 -14.97 -2.68 18.20
C LEU A 118 -15.27 -3.27 16.82
N ILE A 119 -16.33 -4.09 16.71
CA ILE A 119 -16.62 -4.89 15.52
C ILE A 119 -18.11 -4.94 15.18
N GLU A 120 -18.37 -5.12 13.90
CA GLU A 120 -19.64 -5.55 13.35
C GLU A 120 -19.45 -6.92 12.68
N LEU A 121 -20.25 -7.90 13.08
CA LEU A 121 -20.26 -9.23 12.48
C LEU A 121 -21.38 -9.32 11.45
N ILE A 122 -21.01 -9.51 10.20
CA ILE A 122 -21.92 -9.63 9.07
C ILE A 122 -22.05 -11.10 8.67
N GLN A 123 -23.27 -11.61 8.63
CA GLN A 123 -23.61 -12.90 8.03
C GLN A 123 -24.14 -12.68 6.63
N TYR A 124 -23.43 -13.16 5.62
CA TYR A 124 -23.88 -13.10 4.23
C TYR A 124 -25.00 -14.12 3.97
N SER A 125 -25.94 -13.73 3.10
CA SER A 125 -27.01 -14.61 2.64
C SER A 125 -26.43 -15.72 1.77
N PRO A 126 -26.90 -16.97 1.93
CA PRO A 126 -26.44 -18.07 1.09
C PRO A 126 -26.82 -17.81 -0.37
N ALA A 127 -25.85 -17.96 -1.28
CA ALA A 127 -26.08 -17.84 -2.73
C ALA A 127 -26.56 -19.15 -3.38
N THR A 128 -26.59 -20.25 -2.63
CA THR A 128 -26.92 -21.61 -3.10
C THR A 128 -27.82 -22.33 -2.11
N ASP A 129 -28.64 -23.27 -2.60
CA ASP A 129 -29.57 -24.07 -1.77
C ASP A 129 -28.87 -24.99 -0.76
N LYS A 130 -27.61 -25.36 -1.06
CA LYS A 130 -26.76 -26.16 -0.18
C LYS A 130 -25.52 -25.35 0.18
N VAL A 131 -25.21 -25.29 1.46
CA VAL A 131 -23.99 -24.70 2.02
C VAL A 131 -23.22 -25.76 2.82
N HIS A 132 -21.92 -25.58 2.95
CA HIS A 132 -21.11 -26.45 3.79
C HIS A 132 -21.51 -26.32 5.27
N SER A 133 -21.45 -27.41 6.02
CA SER A 133 -21.79 -27.44 7.45
C SER A 133 -20.82 -26.64 8.31
N MET A 134 -19.58 -26.43 7.84
CA MET A 134 -18.57 -25.64 8.54
C MET A 134 -18.58 -24.19 8.03
N PRO A 135 -18.83 -23.20 8.90
CA PRO A 135 -18.85 -21.79 8.50
C PRO A 135 -17.43 -21.26 8.27
N LEU A 136 -17.29 -20.34 7.31
CA LEU A 136 -16.05 -19.59 7.06
C LEU A 136 -16.14 -18.23 7.77
N LEU A 137 -15.17 -17.95 8.65
CA LEU A 137 -15.00 -16.65 9.29
C LEU A 137 -13.86 -15.88 8.62
N ILE A 138 -14.18 -14.70 8.09
CA ILE A 138 -13.20 -13.80 7.47
C ILE A 138 -12.93 -12.67 8.46
N VAL A 139 -11.68 -12.54 8.91
CA VAL A 139 -11.22 -11.42 9.75
C VAL A 139 -10.34 -10.52 8.87
N PRO A 140 -10.84 -9.38 8.39
CA PRO A 140 -10.02 -8.46 7.60
C PRO A 140 -8.90 -7.88 8.45
N ALA A 141 -7.80 -7.49 7.80
CA ALA A 141 -6.73 -6.79 8.49
C ALA A 141 -7.25 -5.47 9.07
N TRP A 142 -6.90 -5.15 10.32
CA TRP A 142 -7.42 -3.98 11.05
C TRP A 142 -7.07 -2.62 10.41
N PHE A 143 -6.07 -2.59 9.52
CA PHE A 143 -5.70 -1.39 8.74
C PHE A 143 -6.44 -1.27 7.40
N MET A 144 -7.22 -2.28 7.01
CA MET A 144 -7.99 -2.30 5.77
C MET A 144 -9.50 -2.15 6.03
N VAL A 145 -10.18 -1.41 5.16
CA VAL A 145 -11.64 -1.31 5.19
C VAL A 145 -12.25 -2.65 4.77
N ALA A 146 -13.16 -3.20 5.58
CA ALA A 146 -13.77 -4.52 5.37
C ALA A 146 -14.41 -4.72 3.98
N CYS A 147 -14.85 -3.64 3.33
CA CYS A 147 -15.37 -3.65 1.96
C CYS A 147 -14.40 -4.28 0.93
N VAL A 148 -13.09 -4.15 1.13
CA VAL A 148 -12.08 -4.71 0.22
C VAL A 148 -12.10 -6.25 0.23
N ALA A 149 -12.35 -6.86 1.39
CA ALA A 149 -12.46 -8.31 1.52
C ALA A 149 -13.71 -8.87 0.81
N SER A 150 -14.82 -8.13 0.84
CA SER A 150 -16.06 -8.50 0.14
C SER A 150 -15.90 -8.51 -1.39
N MET A 151 -15.09 -7.60 -1.95
CA MET A 151 -14.79 -7.59 -3.39
C MET A 151 -13.98 -8.82 -3.81
N ALA A 152 -12.99 -9.23 -3.00
CA ALA A 152 -12.18 -10.41 -3.27
C ALA A 152 -13.01 -11.71 -3.23
N SER A 153 -13.99 -11.81 -2.32
CA SER A 153 -14.89 -12.98 -2.28
C SER A 153 -15.81 -13.07 -3.50
N MET A 154 -16.31 -11.94 -4.02
CA MET A 154 -17.11 -11.94 -5.26
C MET A 154 -16.29 -12.44 -6.46
N ALA A 155 -15.02 -12.03 -6.56
CA ALA A 155 -14.15 -12.50 -7.65
C ALA A 155 -13.88 -14.01 -7.58
N SER A 156 -13.70 -14.57 -6.37
CA SER A 156 -13.49 -16.01 -6.17
C SER A 156 -14.75 -16.87 -6.36
N MET A 157 -15.94 -16.30 -6.23
CA MET A 157 -17.21 -17.02 -6.49
C MET A 157 -17.62 -16.96 -7.98
N ALA A 158 -17.02 -16.05 -8.75
CA ALA A 158 -17.28 -15.88 -10.18
C ALA A 158 -16.31 -16.66 -11.10
N SER A 159 -15.34 -17.38 -10.52
CA SER A 159 -14.37 -18.26 -11.19
C SER A 159 -14.61 -19.72 -10.82
#